data_AF-A0A151XEQ8-F1
#
_entry.id   AF-A0A151XEQ8-F1
#
_cell.length_a   1.000
_cell.length_b   1.000
_cell.length_c   1.000
_cell.angle_alpha   90.00
_cell.angle_beta   90.00
_cell.angle_gamma   90.00
#
_symmetry.space_group_name_H-M   'P 1'
#
loop_
_entity.id
_entity.type
_entity.pdbx_description
1 polymer ?
#
loop_
_entity_poly.entity_id
_entity_poly.type
_entity_poly.pdbx_seq_one_letter_code
_entity_poly.pdbx_strand_id
1 'polypeptide(L)'
;MLNLLSFAVLMWILYTPQVSGIIGYDCGSTHLNVTTLSLLDVENYNIPLTQPQIEKTYIQLLQLSRFESVEVIQCKVSINRFIYYCGMHSHLSTVMNAQTKYILEITAEQCKKMHLTGIFSIDINKHGLKVNQTTMRPTTFAGFANLDGQCLGAQYSDPYGAWDNVIVQGTTTITLTSYQTSINLETNQIRLKSGTICVRKKILPTDHCKFNHYDVLYEGHPKLLILKIFLNDGWYHMTLTPEYSLPPTIMKPMTKPTWHYTNPGSLAASGSDHIMFPAEKGGILNAMARGVKGQPIAYQGISLSHLLDESTIQKITENTWKKIWGNFISFGNASAGIIGIYFCIRTVKLIIDTLIHGYAIHTIYGWALHLIGALWDSITNLIIHLS
;
A
#
# COMPACT_ATOMS: atom_id res chain seq x y z
N MET A 1 -61.04 -5.41 30.02
CA MET A 1 -60.10 -4.81 29.05
C MET A 1 -58.78 -4.60 29.77
N LEU A 2 -57.81 -5.46 29.49
CA LEU A 2 -56.49 -5.42 30.11
C LEU A 2 -55.79 -4.12 29.64
N ASN A 3 -55.53 -3.21 30.60
CA ASN A 3 -55.14 -1.84 30.32
C ASN A 3 -53.85 -1.76 29.49
N LEU A 4 -53.89 -0.94 28.43
CA LEU A 4 -52.77 -0.62 27.54
C LEU A 4 -51.49 -0.20 28.30
N LEU A 5 -51.67 0.43 29.47
CA LEU A 5 -50.59 0.80 30.38
C LEU A 5 -49.80 -0.42 30.90
N SER A 6 -50.47 -1.54 31.15
CA SER A 6 -49.82 -2.77 31.62
C SER A 6 -48.97 -3.42 30.53
N PHE A 7 -49.38 -3.28 29.25
CA PHE A 7 -48.60 -3.75 28.10
C PHE A 7 -47.38 -2.85 27.82
N ALA A 8 -47.54 -1.54 27.97
CA ALA A 8 -46.44 -0.59 27.82
C ALA A 8 -45.34 -0.80 28.89
N VAL A 9 -45.74 -1.07 30.14
CA VAL A 9 -44.78 -1.38 31.22
C VAL A 9 -44.09 -2.73 31.00
N LEU A 10 -44.80 -3.75 30.53
CA LEU A 10 -44.19 -5.06 30.21
C LEU A 10 -43.17 -4.96 29.07
N MET A 11 -43.49 -4.19 28.02
CA MET A 11 -42.57 -3.94 26.90
C MET A 11 -41.37 -3.10 27.32
N TRP A 12 -41.50 -2.21 28.30
CA TRP A 12 -40.37 -1.42 28.79
C TRP A 12 -39.38 -2.26 29.63
N ILE A 13 -39.89 -3.24 30.41
CA ILE A 13 -39.06 -4.19 31.18
C ILE A 13 -38.36 -5.21 30.25
N LEU A 14 -38.95 -5.53 29.10
CA LEU A 14 -38.34 -6.41 28.09
C LEU A 14 -37.26 -5.72 27.24
N TYR A 15 -37.17 -4.39 27.27
CA TYR A 15 -36.22 -3.59 26.47
C TYR A 15 -35.06 -2.98 27.28
N THR A 16 -34.98 -3.19 28.59
CA THR A 16 -33.78 -2.80 29.33
C THR A 16 -32.64 -3.75 28.98
N PRO A 17 -31.50 -3.25 28.46
CA PRO A 17 -30.35 -4.10 28.19
C PRO A 17 -29.92 -4.75 29.51
N GLN A 18 -29.75 -6.07 29.50
CA GLN A 18 -29.17 -6.76 30.65
C GLN A 18 -27.82 -6.13 30.94
N VAL A 19 -27.68 -5.58 32.14
CA VAL A 19 -26.39 -5.13 32.64
C VAL A 19 -25.57 -6.39 32.85
N SER A 20 -24.72 -6.71 31.88
CA SER A 20 -23.67 -7.70 32.06
C SER A 20 -22.76 -7.18 33.16
N GLY A 21 -22.75 -7.87 34.30
CA GLY A 21 -21.71 -7.64 35.31
C GLY A 21 -20.33 -7.74 34.66
N ILE A 22 -19.40 -6.90 35.09
CA ILE A 22 -18.02 -6.95 34.61
C ILE A 22 -17.47 -8.34 34.96
N ILE A 23 -17.26 -9.17 33.93
CA ILE A 23 -16.53 -10.42 34.07
C ILE A 23 -15.06 -10.08 33.87
N GLY A 24 -14.34 -9.93 34.97
CA GLY A 24 -12.89 -9.91 34.98
C GLY A 24 -12.38 -11.33 34.82
N TYR A 25 -11.67 -11.61 33.73
CA TYR A 25 -10.91 -12.84 33.58
C TYR A 25 -9.58 -12.66 34.30
N ASP A 26 -9.40 -13.32 35.44
CA ASP A 26 -8.09 -13.53 36.02
C ASP A 26 -7.48 -14.80 35.41
N CYS A 27 -6.23 -14.71 34.98
CA CYS A 27 -5.55 -15.73 34.19
C CYS A 27 -5.52 -17.06 34.96
N GLY A 28 -6.03 -18.11 34.33
CA GLY A 28 -6.37 -19.38 34.96
C GLY A 28 -5.24 -20.07 35.73
N SER A 29 -5.52 -20.39 36.98
CA SER A 29 -4.96 -21.57 37.66
C SER A 29 -6.08 -22.58 37.89
N THR A 30 -5.75 -23.87 37.91
CA THR A 30 -6.72 -24.98 37.99
C THR A 30 -7.38 -25.16 39.38
N HIS A 31 -7.25 -24.18 40.27
CA HIS A 31 -7.86 -24.18 41.61
C HIS A 31 -8.39 -22.78 41.94
N LEU A 32 -9.54 -22.40 41.39
CA LEU A 32 -10.18 -21.13 41.72
C LEU A 32 -11.41 -21.37 42.62
N ASN A 33 -11.28 -20.95 43.87
CA ASN A 33 -12.40 -20.77 44.80
C ASN A 33 -13.09 -19.46 44.41
N VAL A 34 -14.27 -19.54 43.81
CA VAL A 34 -15.00 -18.36 43.33
C VAL A 34 -15.69 -17.68 44.51
N THR A 35 -15.31 -16.44 44.81
CA THR A 35 -16.04 -15.56 45.72
C THR A 35 -16.94 -14.62 44.92
N THR A 36 -18.25 -14.79 45.08
CA THR A 36 -19.26 -13.89 44.50
C THR A 36 -19.53 -12.75 45.48
N LEU A 37 -19.36 -11.51 45.04
CA LEU A 37 -19.68 -10.31 45.84
C LEU A 37 -20.99 -9.70 45.34
N SER A 38 -21.97 -9.57 46.24
CA SER A 38 -23.25 -8.88 45.98
C SER A 38 -23.05 -7.37 46.13
N LEU A 39 -23.53 -6.59 45.16
CA LEU A 39 -23.48 -5.12 45.17
C LEU A 39 -24.79 -4.48 45.69
N LEU A 40 -25.76 -5.30 46.11
CA LEU A 40 -27.11 -4.84 46.47
C LEU A 40 -27.25 -4.46 47.94
N ASP A 41 -26.41 -5.01 48.83
CA ASP A 41 -26.41 -4.69 50.25
C ASP A 41 -24.97 -4.50 50.75
N VAL A 42 -24.74 -3.38 51.42
CA VAL A 42 -23.55 -3.16 52.24
C VAL A 42 -23.93 -3.54 53.66
N GLU A 43 -23.55 -4.73 54.11
CA GLU A 43 -23.61 -5.04 55.53
C GLU A 43 -22.71 -4.06 56.29
N ASN A 44 -23.20 -3.55 57.44
CA ASN A 44 -22.38 -2.76 58.36
C ASN A 44 -21.33 -3.68 59.00
N TYR A 45 -20.27 -3.92 58.26
CA TYR A 45 -19.11 -4.65 58.71
C TYR A 45 -18.25 -3.69 59.52
N ASN A 46 -18.22 -3.87 60.84
CA ASN A 46 -17.17 -3.29 61.66
C ASN A 46 -15.87 -3.99 61.28
N ILE A 47 -15.17 -3.46 60.27
CA ILE A 47 -13.81 -3.89 59.93
C ILE A 47 -12.99 -3.71 61.21
N PRO A 48 -12.55 -4.78 61.91
CA PRO A 48 -11.60 -4.59 62.98
C PRO A 48 -10.40 -3.91 62.33
N LEU A 49 -10.01 -2.75 62.88
CA LEU A 49 -8.80 -2.00 62.49
C LEU A 49 -7.58 -2.87 62.77
N THR A 50 -7.39 -3.89 61.93
CA THR A 50 -6.20 -4.71 61.89
C THR A 50 -5.22 -3.84 61.14
N GLN A 51 -4.17 -3.39 61.82
CA GLN A 51 -3.12 -2.62 61.17
C GLN A 51 -2.63 -3.42 59.96
N PRO A 52 -2.68 -2.87 58.74
CA PRO A 52 -2.27 -3.59 57.56
C PRO A 52 -0.81 -3.99 57.71
N GLN A 53 -0.49 -5.27 57.51
CA GLN A 53 0.92 -5.66 57.39
C GLN A 53 1.46 -5.10 56.09
N ILE A 54 2.28 -4.06 56.20
CA ILE A 54 2.91 -3.40 55.06
C ILE A 54 4.15 -4.23 54.69
N GLU A 55 4.02 -5.04 53.64
CA GLU A 55 5.15 -5.74 53.05
C GLU A 55 5.71 -4.95 51.85
N LYS A 56 7.01 -4.72 51.83
CA LYS A 56 7.68 -4.05 50.71
C LYS A 56 7.91 -5.06 49.59
N THR A 57 6.99 -5.12 48.64
CA THR A 57 7.14 -5.92 47.43
C THR A 57 7.86 -5.14 46.33
N TYR A 58 8.53 -5.88 45.45
CA TYR A 58 9.14 -5.31 44.25
C TYR A 58 8.12 -5.42 43.12
N ILE A 59 7.86 -4.31 42.40
CA ILE A 59 6.88 -4.30 41.32
C ILE A 59 7.53 -3.91 40.00
N GLN A 60 7.02 -4.48 38.91
CA GLN A 60 7.29 -4.05 37.55
C GLN A 60 5.99 -3.63 36.88
N LEU A 61 5.98 -2.44 36.26
CA LEU A 61 4.88 -1.98 35.43
C LEU A 61 5.25 -2.17 33.97
N LEU A 62 4.45 -2.97 33.27
CA LEU A 62 4.66 -3.32 31.87
C LEU A 62 3.61 -2.62 31.00
N GLN A 63 4.03 -2.06 29.86
CA GLN A 63 3.14 -1.50 28.85
C GLN A 63 3.36 -2.22 27.52
N LEU A 64 2.29 -2.49 26.76
CA LEU A 64 2.43 -3.01 25.40
C LEU A 64 3.34 -2.11 24.57
N SER A 65 4.38 -2.72 24.00
CA SER A 65 5.33 -2.04 23.14
C SER A 65 4.61 -1.51 21.91
N ARG A 66 4.86 -0.27 21.55
CA ARG A 66 4.28 0.31 20.31
C ARG A 66 4.96 -0.23 19.06
N PHE A 67 6.22 -0.65 19.19
CA PHE A 67 7.05 -1.13 18.10
C PHE A 67 7.81 -2.39 18.49
N GLU A 68 7.81 -3.36 17.60
CA GLU A 68 8.58 -4.60 17.72
C GLU A 68 9.64 -4.66 16.60
N SER A 69 10.83 -5.21 16.87
CA SER A 69 11.82 -5.47 15.83
C SER A 69 11.51 -6.80 15.14
N VAL A 70 11.37 -6.77 13.82
CA VAL A 70 11.07 -7.94 13.00
C VAL A 70 12.12 -8.12 11.91
N GLU A 71 12.50 -9.37 11.67
CA GLU A 71 13.37 -9.72 10.56
C GLU A 71 12.58 -9.70 9.25
N VAL A 72 13.12 -8.98 8.27
CA VAL A 72 12.60 -8.93 6.91
C VAL A 72 13.62 -9.59 5.99
N ILE A 73 13.17 -10.65 5.33
CA ILE A 73 13.84 -11.21 4.16
C ILE A 73 13.17 -10.70 2.89
N GLN A 74 13.97 -10.37 1.90
CA GLN A 74 13.51 -9.89 0.60
C GLN A 74 14.30 -10.58 -0.52
N CYS A 75 13.59 -10.92 -1.59
CA CYS A 75 14.14 -11.51 -2.80
C CYS A 75 13.69 -10.68 -3.99
N LYS A 76 14.62 -10.35 -4.88
CA LYS A 76 14.33 -9.70 -6.16
C LYS A 76 15.06 -10.45 -7.26
N VAL A 77 14.30 -10.93 -8.24
CA VAL A 77 14.84 -11.53 -9.46
C VAL A 77 14.46 -10.63 -10.62
N SER A 78 15.45 -10.12 -11.35
CA SER A 78 15.27 -9.31 -12.54
C SER A 78 15.89 -10.02 -13.73
N ILE A 79 15.12 -10.13 -14.81
CA ILE A 79 15.55 -10.74 -16.06
C ILE A 79 15.68 -9.62 -17.09
N ASN A 80 16.81 -9.57 -17.78
CA ASN A 80 17.02 -8.75 -18.96
C ASN A 80 17.32 -9.68 -20.13
N ARG A 81 16.33 -9.91 -21.01
CA ARG A 81 16.43 -10.87 -22.11
C ARG A 81 16.51 -10.19 -23.47
N PHE A 82 17.08 -10.93 -24.42
CA PHE A 82 17.17 -10.64 -25.84
C PHE A 82 16.64 -11.87 -26.60
N ILE A 83 15.76 -11.65 -27.57
CA ILE A 83 15.16 -12.68 -28.41
C ILE A 83 15.59 -12.46 -29.86
N TYR A 84 16.05 -13.52 -30.51
CA TYR A 84 16.37 -13.56 -31.93
C TYR A 84 15.63 -14.71 -32.59
N TYR A 85 15.01 -14.46 -33.74
CA TYR A 85 14.46 -15.52 -34.58
C TYR A 85 15.59 -16.27 -35.27
N CYS A 86 15.59 -17.61 -35.18
CA CYS A 86 16.57 -18.47 -35.83
C CYS A 86 15.99 -19.00 -37.15
N GLY A 87 16.28 -18.32 -38.25
CA GLY A 87 15.78 -18.67 -39.58
C GLY A 87 16.50 -19.87 -40.23
N MET A 88 16.00 -20.26 -41.40
CA MET A 88 16.67 -21.23 -42.27
C MET A 88 18.12 -20.77 -42.54
N HIS A 89 19.06 -21.72 -42.55
CA HIS A 89 20.51 -21.47 -42.63
C HIS A 89 21.12 -20.70 -41.44
N SER A 90 20.49 -20.74 -40.26
CA SER A 90 20.98 -20.07 -39.04
C SER A 90 21.06 -18.55 -39.14
N HIS A 91 20.25 -17.93 -40.00
CA HIS A 91 20.14 -16.48 -40.06
C HIS A 91 19.39 -15.94 -38.84
N LEU A 92 19.99 -14.98 -38.14
CA LEU A 92 19.35 -14.29 -37.01
C LEU A 92 18.54 -13.10 -37.52
N SER A 93 17.31 -12.96 -37.04
CA SER A 93 16.44 -11.81 -37.31
C SER A 93 15.85 -11.26 -36.02
N THR A 94 15.57 -9.95 -36.01
CA THR A 94 14.93 -9.29 -34.87
C THR A 94 13.44 -9.64 -34.81
N VAL A 95 12.88 -9.67 -33.60
CA VAL A 95 11.45 -9.88 -33.36
C VAL A 95 10.86 -8.70 -32.59
N MET A 96 9.54 -8.57 -32.63
CA MET A 96 8.84 -7.61 -31.77
C MET A 96 9.09 -7.94 -30.29
N ASN A 97 9.34 -6.90 -29.49
CA ASN A 97 9.74 -7.02 -28.08
C ASN A 97 10.99 -7.89 -27.87
N ALA A 98 11.94 -7.86 -28.81
CA ALA A 98 13.18 -8.64 -28.74
C ALA A 98 13.93 -8.43 -27.42
N GLN A 99 14.13 -7.18 -27.00
CA GLN A 99 14.76 -6.86 -25.73
C GLN A 99 13.74 -6.40 -24.71
N THR A 100 13.73 -7.01 -23.53
CA THR A 100 12.87 -6.58 -22.43
C THR A 100 13.51 -6.89 -21.08
N LYS A 101 13.39 -5.94 -20.16
CA LYS A 101 13.80 -6.10 -18.76
C LYS A 101 12.57 -6.10 -17.86
N TYR A 102 12.42 -7.15 -17.07
CA TYR A 102 11.29 -7.30 -16.16
C TYR A 102 11.72 -7.91 -14.83
N ILE A 103 10.80 -7.84 -13.85
CA ILE A 103 10.95 -8.50 -12.56
C ILE A 103 10.19 -9.81 -12.65
N LEU A 104 10.87 -10.92 -12.36
CA LEU A 104 10.22 -12.22 -12.25
C LEU A 104 9.51 -12.29 -10.90
N GLU A 105 8.22 -12.62 -10.93
CA GLU A 105 7.45 -12.83 -9.71
C GLU A 105 7.92 -14.09 -8.98
N ILE A 106 8.30 -13.93 -7.71
CA ILE A 106 8.77 -15.01 -6.85
C ILE A 106 7.81 -15.10 -5.66
N THR A 107 7.35 -16.30 -5.36
CA THR A 107 6.48 -16.55 -4.20
C THR A 107 7.23 -16.41 -2.88
N ALA A 108 6.51 -16.15 -1.79
CA ALA A 108 7.11 -16.08 -0.45
C ALA A 108 7.87 -17.36 -0.08
N GLU A 109 7.33 -18.53 -0.45
CA GLU A 109 7.97 -19.83 -0.17
C GLU A 109 9.23 -20.06 -1.00
N GLN A 110 9.24 -19.67 -2.27
CA GLN A 110 10.46 -19.69 -3.08
C GLN A 110 11.52 -18.76 -2.51
N CYS A 111 11.15 -17.55 -2.09
CA CYS A 111 12.07 -16.60 -1.47
C CYS A 111 12.70 -17.18 -0.19
N LYS A 112 11.89 -17.79 0.69
CA LYS A 112 12.39 -18.50 1.88
C LYS A 112 13.39 -19.60 1.51
N LYS A 113 13.05 -20.45 0.52
CA LYS A 113 13.94 -21.51 0.04
C LYS A 113 15.26 -20.95 -0.50
N MET A 114 15.25 -19.84 -1.22
CA MET A 114 16.47 -19.19 -1.71
C MET A 114 17.37 -18.71 -0.57
N HIS A 115 16.80 -18.14 0.50
CA HIS A 115 17.55 -17.73 1.69
C HIS A 115 18.10 -18.92 2.49
N LEU A 116 17.36 -20.03 2.57
CA LEU A 116 17.77 -21.23 3.31
C LEU A 116 18.83 -22.06 2.57
N THR A 117 18.63 -22.28 1.27
CA THR A 117 19.49 -23.15 0.46
C THR A 117 20.63 -22.41 -0.22
N GLY A 118 20.51 -21.09 -0.38
CA GLY A 118 21.43 -20.30 -1.18
C GLY A 118 21.38 -20.67 -2.66
N ILE A 119 20.28 -21.26 -3.16
CA ILE A 119 20.15 -21.70 -4.55
C ILE A 119 18.89 -21.12 -5.16
N PHE A 120 19.01 -20.64 -6.40
CA PHE A 120 17.87 -20.34 -7.25
C PHE A 120 18.03 -21.08 -8.57
N SER A 121 17.00 -21.83 -8.95
CA SER A 121 16.92 -22.52 -10.23
C SER A 121 15.90 -21.83 -11.12
N ILE A 122 16.34 -21.42 -12.30
CA ILE A 122 15.46 -21.04 -13.40
C ILE A 122 15.71 -22.02 -14.54
N ASP A 123 14.71 -22.85 -14.79
CA ASP A 123 14.82 -23.99 -15.72
C ASP A 123 16.03 -24.90 -15.37
N ILE A 124 16.91 -25.18 -16.33
CA ILE A 124 18.12 -26.00 -16.16
C ILE A 124 19.25 -25.31 -15.37
N ASN A 125 19.19 -23.98 -15.20
CA ASN A 125 20.30 -23.21 -14.66
C ASN A 125 20.18 -23.05 -13.14
N LYS A 126 21.19 -23.56 -12.41
CA LYS A 126 21.32 -23.37 -10.96
C LYS A 126 22.28 -22.23 -10.65
N HIS A 127 21.82 -21.29 -9.84
CA HIS A 127 22.62 -20.15 -9.39
C HIS A 127 22.88 -20.27 -7.89
N GLY A 128 24.16 -20.29 -7.51
CA GLY A 128 24.58 -20.14 -6.11
C GLY A 128 24.45 -18.68 -5.67
N LEU A 129 23.83 -18.47 -4.52
CA LEU A 129 23.46 -17.17 -3.96
C LEU A 129 24.05 -17.00 -2.57
N LYS A 130 24.27 -15.74 -2.20
CA LYS A 130 24.65 -15.33 -0.84
C LYS A 130 23.68 -14.27 -0.34
N VAL A 131 23.31 -14.35 0.93
CA VAL A 131 22.46 -13.35 1.58
C VAL A 131 23.19 -12.01 1.62
N ASN A 132 22.45 -10.91 1.43
CA ASN A 132 22.96 -9.54 1.33
C ASN A 132 23.90 -9.28 0.13
N GLN A 133 23.77 -10.10 -0.91
CA GLN A 133 24.53 -9.94 -2.14
C GLN A 133 23.60 -9.91 -3.36
N THR A 134 24.05 -9.23 -4.41
CA THR A 134 23.46 -9.34 -5.75
C THR A 134 24.35 -10.20 -6.63
N THR A 135 23.77 -11.24 -7.21
CA THR A 135 24.42 -12.17 -8.13
C THR A 135 23.84 -11.96 -9.53
N MET A 136 24.71 -11.75 -10.51
CA MET A 136 24.32 -11.59 -11.92
C MET A 136 24.95 -12.72 -12.73
N ARG A 137 24.14 -13.39 -13.56
CA ARG A 137 24.59 -14.51 -14.40
C ARG A 137 24.00 -14.39 -15.81
N PRO A 138 24.81 -14.62 -16.86
CA PRO A 138 24.26 -14.85 -18.18
C PRO A 138 23.43 -16.14 -18.18
N THR A 139 22.33 -16.16 -18.92
CA THR A 139 21.38 -17.27 -18.94
C THR A 139 20.81 -17.40 -20.34
N THR A 140 20.84 -18.61 -20.88
CA THR A 140 20.06 -18.99 -22.06
C THR A 140 18.73 -19.53 -21.56
N PHE A 141 17.64 -18.89 -21.97
CA PHE A 141 16.28 -19.22 -21.55
C PHE A 141 15.57 -20.15 -22.53
N ALA A 142 15.94 -20.11 -23.81
CA ALA A 142 15.40 -21.00 -24.85
C ALA A 142 16.32 -21.00 -26.08
N GLY A 143 16.26 -22.11 -26.83
CA GLY A 143 17.08 -22.31 -28.01
C GLY A 143 18.57 -22.45 -27.68
N PHE A 144 19.37 -22.55 -28.73
CA PHE A 144 20.81 -22.76 -28.61
C PHE A 144 21.55 -22.16 -29.79
N ALA A 145 22.77 -21.68 -29.54
CA ALA A 145 23.68 -21.17 -30.56
C ALA A 145 25.06 -21.80 -30.34
N ASN A 146 25.61 -22.41 -31.39
CA ASN A 146 26.94 -22.99 -31.41
C ASN A 146 28.02 -21.93 -31.65
N LEU A 147 29.26 -22.28 -31.28
CA LEU A 147 30.44 -21.47 -31.60
C LEU A 147 30.65 -21.29 -33.12
N ASP A 148 30.17 -22.25 -33.92
CA ASP A 148 30.24 -22.23 -35.39
C ASP A 148 29.18 -21.33 -36.05
N GLY A 149 28.39 -20.60 -35.26
CA GLY A 149 27.35 -19.69 -35.75
C GLY A 149 26.03 -20.37 -36.13
N GLN A 150 25.93 -21.69 -35.98
CA GLN A 150 24.67 -22.41 -36.15
C GLN A 150 23.72 -22.14 -34.98
N CYS A 151 22.43 -21.97 -35.27
CA CYS A 151 21.40 -21.85 -34.25
C CYS A 151 20.30 -22.90 -34.37
N LEU A 152 19.72 -23.25 -33.23
CA LEU A 152 18.49 -24.02 -33.13
C LEU A 152 17.50 -23.23 -32.30
N GLY A 153 16.41 -22.79 -32.93
CA GLY A 153 15.34 -22.09 -32.24
C GLY A 153 14.48 -23.04 -31.41
N ALA A 154 13.85 -22.50 -30.38
CA ALA A 154 12.84 -23.19 -29.57
C ALA A 154 11.63 -22.28 -29.35
N GLN A 155 10.54 -22.86 -28.86
CA GLN A 155 9.40 -22.09 -28.40
C GLN A 155 9.71 -21.42 -27.06
N TYR A 156 9.33 -20.15 -26.94
CA TYR A 156 9.49 -19.38 -25.71
C TYR A 156 8.30 -18.46 -25.49
N SER A 157 7.85 -18.38 -24.25
CA SER A 157 6.77 -17.47 -23.85
C SER A 157 7.10 -16.80 -22.54
N ASP A 158 6.78 -15.52 -22.44
CA ASP A 158 6.84 -14.74 -21.20
C ASP A 158 5.66 -13.75 -21.14
N PRO A 159 5.54 -12.90 -20.10
CA PRO A 159 4.43 -11.96 -19.97
C PRO A 159 4.25 -10.96 -21.13
N TYR A 160 5.24 -10.82 -22.02
CA TYR A 160 5.25 -9.86 -23.11
C TYR A 160 4.97 -10.49 -24.48
N GLY A 161 4.83 -11.81 -24.56
CA GLY A 161 4.49 -12.50 -25.80
C GLY A 161 4.90 -13.97 -25.82
N ALA A 162 4.57 -14.61 -26.94
CA ALA A 162 5.04 -15.94 -27.29
C ALA A 162 5.71 -15.88 -28.65
N TRP A 163 6.82 -16.58 -28.79
CA TRP A 163 7.59 -16.67 -30.01
C TRP A 163 7.93 -18.12 -30.32
N ASP A 164 7.97 -18.43 -31.61
CA ASP A 164 8.34 -19.74 -32.10
C ASP A 164 9.67 -19.66 -32.85
N ASN A 165 10.44 -20.73 -32.77
CA ASN A 165 11.76 -20.88 -33.41
C ASN A 165 12.73 -19.71 -33.07
N VAL A 166 12.87 -19.41 -31.78
CA VAL A 166 13.73 -18.32 -31.28
C VAL A 166 14.87 -18.81 -30.37
N ILE A 167 15.92 -18.00 -30.30
CA ILE A 167 16.98 -18.09 -29.29
C ILE A 167 16.75 -16.96 -28.29
N VAL A 168 16.77 -17.29 -27.01
CA VAL A 168 16.56 -16.33 -25.94
C VAL A 168 17.73 -16.37 -24.98
N GLN A 169 18.47 -15.27 -24.92
CA GLN A 169 19.64 -15.11 -24.08
C GLN A 169 19.53 -13.81 -23.29
N GLY A 170 20.15 -13.76 -22.11
CA GLY A 170 20.08 -12.57 -21.31
C GLY A 170 20.85 -12.68 -20.01
N THR A 171 20.57 -11.77 -19.10
CA THR A 171 21.14 -11.76 -17.76
C THR A 171 20.06 -11.88 -16.70
N THR A 172 20.27 -12.82 -15.79
CA THR A 172 19.46 -13.01 -14.58
C THR A 172 20.20 -12.34 -13.42
N THR A 173 19.57 -11.32 -12.83
CA THR A 173 20.09 -10.57 -11.68
C THR A 173 19.25 -10.89 -10.46
N ILE A 174 19.87 -11.50 -9.45
CA ILE A 174 19.22 -12.00 -8.25
C ILE A 174 19.79 -11.24 -7.05
N THR A 175 18.93 -10.60 -6.28
CA THR A 175 19.29 -9.88 -5.05
C THR A 175 18.56 -10.51 -3.87
N LEU A 176 19.34 -10.98 -2.90
CA LEU A 176 18.83 -11.44 -1.60
C LEU A 176 19.23 -10.44 -0.53
N THR A 177 18.27 -9.97 0.26
CA THR A 177 18.52 -9.07 1.38
C THR A 177 17.83 -9.57 2.64
N SER A 178 18.51 -9.52 3.77
CA SER A 178 17.94 -9.71 5.11
C SER A 178 18.33 -8.54 6.00
N TYR A 179 17.35 -7.99 6.72
CA TYR A 179 17.57 -6.90 7.67
C TYR A 179 16.47 -6.84 8.73
N GLN A 180 16.80 -6.25 9.87
CA GLN A 180 15.83 -5.95 10.93
C GLN A 180 15.13 -4.61 10.67
N THR A 181 13.83 -4.54 10.90
CA THR A 181 13.04 -3.29 10.85
C THR A 181 11.99 -3.27 11.95
N SER A 182 11.43 -2.09 12.26
CA SER A 182 10.36 -1.97 13.25
C SER A 182 8.97 -2.12 12.62
N ILE A 183 8.13 -2.94 13.24
CA ILE A 183 6.68 -3.00 12.99
C ILE A 183 5.95 -2.13 14.01
N ASN A 184 4.97 -1.35 13.56
CA ASN A 184 4.04 -0.67 14.46
C ASN A 184 2.93 -1.66 14.86
N LEU A 185 2.82 -1.97 16.15
CA LEU A 185 1.87 -2.96 16.68
C LEU A 185 0.42 -2.44 16.72
N GLU A 186 0.22 -1.12 16.80
CA GLU A 186 -1.12 -0.50 16.75
C GLU A 186 -1.71 -0.61 15.34
N THR A 187 -0.93 -0.29 14.31
CA THR A 187 -1.39 -0.28 12.92
C THR A 187 -1.14 -1.61 12.19
N ASN A 188 -0.33 -2.51 12.76
CA ASN A 188 0.18 -3.72 12.11
C ASN A 188 0.90 -3.44 10.78
N GLN A 189 1.56 -2.28 10.68
CA GLN A 189 2.27 -1.86 9.47
C GLN A 189 3.78 -1.95 9.66
N ILE A 190 4.44 -2.53 8.67
CA ILE A 190 5.89 -2.53 8.51
C ILE A 190 6.24 -1.54 7.40
N ARG A 191 7.23 -0.68 7.67
CA ARG A 191 7.85 0.15 6.65
C ARG A 191 9.17 -0.48 6.21
N LEU A 192 9.26 -0.83 4.93
CA LEU A 192 10.46 -1.40 4.33
C LEU A 192 11.47 -0.30 3.98
N LYS A 193 12.75 -0.66 3.81
CA LYS A 193 13.80 0.27 3.34
C LYS A 193 13.50 0.88 1.98
N SER A 194 12.67 0.22 1.16
CA SER A 194 12.18 0.75 -0.11
C SER A 194 11.15 1.87 0.04
N GLY A 195 10.65 2.13 1.25
CA GLY A 195 9.52 3.02 1.51
C GLY A 195 8.15 2.35 1.38
N THR A 196 8.08 1.10 0.92
CA THR A 196 6.84 0.32 0.83
C THR A 196 6.27 0.01 2.21
N ILE A 197 4.96 0.14 2.37
CA ILE A 197 4.24 -0.20 3.60
C ILE A 197 3.53 -1.53 3.40
N CYS A 198 3.80 -2.49 4.29
CA CYS A 198 3.18 -3.80 4.28
C CYS A 198 2.33 -3.99 5.53
N VAL A 199 1.12 -4.53 5.38
CA VAL A 199 0.26 -4.87 6.51
C VAL A 199 0.50 -6.33 6.90
N ARG A 200 0.90 -6.57 8.15
CA ARG A 200 0.97 -7.92 8.69
C ARG A 200 -0.47 -8.42 8.89
N LYS A 201 -0.81 -9.59 8.31
CA LYS A 201 -2.07 -10.25 8.65
C LYS A 201 -2.12 -10.44 10.17
N LYS A 202 -3.16 -9.95 10.82
CA LYS A 202 -3.36 -10.10 12.27
C LYS A 202 -3.36 -11.59 12.60
N ILE A 203 -2.28 -12.04 13.20
CA ILE A 203 -2.29 -13.25 14.02
C ILE A 203 -2.60 -12.69 15.40
N LEU A 204 -3.81 -12.95 15.89
CA LEU A 204 -4.15 -12.61 17.28
C LEU A 204 -3.06 -13.25 18.17
N PRO A 205 -2.49 -12.52 19.14
CA PRO A 205 -1.56 -13.14 20.09
C PRO A 205 -2.32 -14.28 20.77
N THR A 206 -2.02 -15.51 20.39
CA THR A 206 -2.61 -16.73 20.97
C THR A 206 -1.92 -17.11 22.28
N ASP A 207 -0.96 -16.30 22.73
CA ASP A 207 -0.09 -16.60 23.85
C ASP A 207 0.07 -15.37 24.73
N HIS A 208 -0.44 -15.47 25.95
CA HIS A 208 -0.49 -14.39 26.94
C HIS A 208 0.87 -14.16 27.65
N CYS A 209 1.91 -14.92 27.30
CA CYS A 209 3.17 -14.97 28.04
C CYS A 209 4.44 -14.57 27.25
N LYS A 210 4.33 -13.73 26.21
CA LYS A 210 5.52 -13.19 25.51
C LYS A 210 5.92 -11.81 26.05
N PHE A 211 6.84 -11.81 27.03
CA PHE A 211 7.41 -10.61 27.64
C PHE A 211 8.04 -9.62 26.63
N ASN A 212 8.45 -10.10 25.45
CA ASN A 212 9.05 -9.32 24.38
C ASN A 212 8.10 -8.26 23.78
N HIS A 213 6.79 -8.40 24.01
CA HIS A 213 5.78 -7.44 23.54
C HIS A 213 5.53 -6.29 24.53
N TYR A 214 6.24 -6.24 25.65
CA TYR A 214 6.05 -5.24 26.69
C TYR A 214 7.31 -4.42 26.90
N ASP A 215 7.16 -3.10 26.98
CA ASP A 215 8.16 -2.16 27.46
C ASP A 215 8.00 -2.02 29.00
N VAL A 216 9.11 -2.04 29.74
CA VAL A 216 9.11 -1.79 31.19
C VAL A 216 9.00 -0.29 31.43
N LEU A 217 7.90 0.15 32.03
CA LEU A 217 7.65 1.55 32.41
C LEU A 217 8.24 1.90 33.77
N TYR A 218 8.21 0.93 34.69
CA TYR A 218 8.69 1.10 36.05
C TYR A 218 9.20 -0.23 36.58
N GLU A 219 10.29 -0.17 37.31
CA GLU A 219 10.87 -1.31 38.01
C GLU A 219 11.45 -0.81 39.34
N GLY A 220 10.91 -1.29 40.46
CA GLY A 220 11.32 -0.82 41.79
C GLY A 220 10.29 -1.04 42.89
N HIS A 221 10.58 -0.48 44.08
CA HIS A 221 9.65 -0.51 45.20
C HIS A 221 8.52 0.52 45.02
N PRO A 222 7.25 0.10 45.15
CA PRO A 222 6.11 0.97 44.88
C PRO A 222 6.17 2.23 45.74
N LYS A 223 6.13 3.40 45.09
CA LYS A 223 5.79 4.67 45.73
C LYS A 223 4.29 4.90 45.58
N LEU A 224 3.66 5.41 46.63
CA LEU A 224 2.25 5.80 46.61
C LEU A 224 2.04 6.81 45.47
N LEU A 225 1.26 6.42 44.46
CA LEU A 225 0.83 7.30 43.39
C LEU A 225 -0.40 8.06 43.88
N ILE A 226 -0.24 9.36 44.08
CA ILE A 226 -1.35 10.24 44.46
C ILE A 226 -2.09 10.63 43.18
N LEU A 227 -3.41 10.41 43.16
CA LEU A 227 -4.27 10.82 42.05
C LEU A 227 -4.22 12.34 41.88
N LYS A 228 -3.89 12.79 40.67
CA LYS A 228 -3.89 14.19 40.28
C LYS A 228 -4.92 14.43 39.17
N ILE A 229 -5.72 15.48 39.30
CA ILE A 229 -6.80 15.85 38.39
C ILE A 229 -6.52 17.25 37.84
N PHE A 230 -6.78 17.47 36.55
CA PHE A 230 -6.62 18.77 35.91
C PHE A 230 -7.96 19.53 35.90
N LEU A 231 -8.00 20.71 36.54
CA LEU A 231 -9.18 21.57 36.65
C LEU A 231 -8.74 23.04 36.50
N ASN A 232 -9.43 23.85 35.70
CA ASN A 232 -9.18 25.30 35.52
C ASN A 232 -7.68 25.67 35.40
N ASP A 233 -6.96 25.07 34.45
CA ASP A 233 -5.53 25.29 34.20
C ASP A 233 -4.57 24.92 35.35
N GLY A 234 -5.04 24.21 36.37
CA GLY A 234 -4.23 23.72 37.49
C GLY A 234 -4.33 22.21 37.69
N TRP A 235 -3.25 21.60 38.20
CA TRP A 235 -3.28 20.21 38.67
C TRP A 235 -3.59 20.20 40.16
N TYR A 236 -4.57 19.40 40.58
CA TYR A 236 -4.95 19.23 41.99
C TYR A 236 -4.75 17.78 42.39
N HIS A 237 -4.28 17.53 43.61
CA HIS A 237 -4.22 16.18 44.16
C HIS A 237 -5.36 15.98 45.17
N MET A 238 -5.98 14.80 45.13
CA MET A 238 -7.19 14.53 45.91
C MET A 238 -6.83 13.86 47.24
N THR A 239 -6.75 14.67 48.29
CA THR A 239 -6.78 14.24 49.71
C THR A 239 -8.15 14.63 50.31
N LEU A 240 -8.30 14.64 51.65
CA LEU A 240 -9.55 15.11 52.29
C LEU A 240 -9.97 16.52 51.86
N THR A 241 -9.02 17.34 51.38
CA THR A 241 -9.26 18.65 50.77
C THR A 241 -8.44 18.77 49.48
N PRO A 242 -9.02 19.22 48.36
CA PRO A 242 -8.28 19.34 47.11
C PRO A 242 -7.21 20.42 47.22
N GLU A 243 -5.95 20.01 47.04
CA GLU A 243 -4.78 20.88 47.13
C GLU A 243 -4.10 21.01 45.76
N TYR A 244 -3.63 22.22 45.44
CA TYR A 244 -2.86 22.46 44.22
C TYR A 244 -1.59 21.60 44.22
N SER A 245 -1.24 21.06 43.05
CA SER A 245 -0.14 20.12 42.87
C SER A 245 0.64 20.41 41.59
N LEU A 246 1.89 19.98 41.57
CA LEU A 246 2.68 19.95 40.33
C LEU A 246 2.09 18.92 39.36
N PRO A 247 2.26 19.11 38.04
CA PRO A 247 1.82 18.13 37.03
C PRO A 247 2.30 16.70 37.35
N PRO A 248 1.51 15.67 37.01
CA PRO A 248 1.92 14.29 37.18
C PRO A 248 3.17 13.99 36.35
N THR A 249 4.06 13.18 36.92
CA THR A 249 5.23 12.69 36.20
C THR A 249 4.78 11.72 35.11
N ILE A 250 5.08 12.04 33.85
CA ILE A 250 4.84 11.13 32.72
C ILE A 250 5.94 10.08 32.74
N MET A 251 5.57 8.83 33.06
CA MET A 251 6.49 7.69 32.96
C MET A 251 6.84 7.43 31.50
N LYS A 252 8.12 7.26 31.19
CA LYS A 252 8.62 6.87 29.87
C LYS A 252 9.26 5.49 29.97
N PRO A 253 9.16 4.65 28.94
CA PRO A 253 9.75 3.32 28.96
C PRO A 253 11.26 3.41 29.21
N MET A 254 11.75 2.63 30.18
CA MET A 254 13.16 2.65 30.61
C MET A 254 14.10 1.98 29.60
N THR A 255 13.55 1.20 28.67
CA THR A 255 14.31 0.29 27.80
C THR A 255 14.66 0.85 26.43
N LYS A 256 14.25 2.08 26.06
CA LYS A 256 14.48 2.63 24.71
C LYS A 256 15.32 3.91 24.72
N PRO A 257 16.37 4.00 23.89
CA PRO A 257 17.10 5.25 23.69
C PRO A 257 16.15 6.30 23.09
N THR A 258 15.94 7.39 23.83
CA THR A 258 15.23 8.57 23.32
C THR A 258 16.11 9.25 22.29
N TRP A 259 15.73 9.19 21.01
CA TRP A 259 16.36 9.98 19.97
C TRP A 259 16.08 11.46 20.24
N HIS A 260 17.09 12.19 20.71
CA HIS A 260 17.04 13.63 20.78
C HIS A 260 17.44 14.16 19.40
N TYR A 261 16.48 14.72 18.67
CA TYR A 261 16.80 15.44 17.43
C TYR A 261 17.57 16.70 17.79
N THR A 262 18.89 16.66 17.68
CA THR A 262 19.71 17.85 17.60
C THR A 262 19.51 18.43 16.20
N ASN A 263 18.77 19.54 16.12
CA ASN A 263 18.66 20.29 14.88
C ASN A 263 20.08 20.67 14.41
N PRO A 264 20.55 20.16 13.26
CA PRO A 264 21.85 20.53 12.74
C PRO A 264 21.71 21.90 12.06
N GLY A 265 21.61 22.95 12.88
CA GLY A 265 21.41 24.34 12.43
C GLY A 265 22.50 24.89 11.51
N SER A 266 23.58 24.14 11.27
CA SER A 266 24.66 24.50 10.36
C SER A 266 24.73 23.65 9.09
N LEU A 267 23.94 22.57 8.95
CA LEU A 267 23.95 21.74 7.73
C LEU A 267 23.05 22.30 6.61
N ALA A 268 22.05 23.11 6.96
CA ALA A 268 21.16 23.75 5.98
C ALA A 268 21.78 24.98 5.29
N ALA A 269 22.88 25.53 5.82
CA ALA A 269 23.53 26.73 5.26
C ALA A 269 24.54 26.41 4.13
N SER A 270 24.83 25.13 3.85
CA SER A 270 25.86 24.73 2.88
C SER A 270 25.36 23.80 1.76
N GLY A 271 24.06 23.68 1.53
CA GLY A 271 23.54 22.64 0.63
C GLY A 271 22.23 22.96 -0.06
N SER A 272 22.06 24.19 -0.54
CA SER A 272 21.01 24.52 -1.52
C SER A 272 21.47 24.22 -2.95
N ASP A 273 22.13 23.08 -3.17
CA ASP A 273 22.27 22.51 -4.50
C ASP A 273 22.31 20.98 -4.41
N HIS A 274 21.28 20.37 -4.99
CA HIS A 274 21.12 18.93 -5.24
C HIS A 274 20.95 18.01 -4.03
N ILE A 275 19.67 17.76 -3.69
CA ILE A 275 19.27 16.55 -2.97
C ILE A 275 19.47 15.37 -3.94
N MET A 276 20.58 14.64 -3.80
CA MET A 276 20.89 13.51 -4.66
C MET A 276 20.22 12.23 -4.13
N PHE A 277 19.52 11.52 -5.01
CA PHE A 277 18.89 10.24 -4.66
C PHE A 277 19.96 9.18 -4.33
N PRO A 278 19.73 8.29 -3.35
CA PRO A 278 20.70 7.27 -2.93
C PRO A 278 21.20 6.33 -4.04
N ALA A 279 20.48 6.25 -5.16
CA ALA A 279 20.84 5.45 -6.33
C ALA A 279 22.04 6.01 -7.13
N GLU A 280 22.32 7.32 -7.04
CA GLU A 280 23.38 7.97 -7.84
C GLU A 280 24.71 8.12 -7.08
N LYS A 281 24.67 7.99 -5.75
CA LYS A 281 25.82 8.21 -4.86
C LYS A 281 27.00 7.29 -5.16
N GLY A 282 26.74 6.04 -5.57
CA GLY A 282 27.79 5.05 -5.86
C GLY A 282 28.59 5.33 -7.12
N GLY A 283 27.97 5.91 -8.15
CA GLY A 283 28.63 6.24 -9.42
C GLY A 283 29.53 7.47 -9.29
N ILE A 284 29.04 8.47 -8.56
CA ILE A 284 29.73 9.77 -8.44
C ILE A 284 30.87 9.71 -7.44
N LEU A 285 30.74 8.96 -6.34
CA LEU A 285 31.85 8.80 -5.39
C LEU A 285 33.05 8.10 -6.04
N ASN A 286 32.80 7.12 -6.92
CA ASN A 286 33.85 6.44 -7.68
C ASN A 286 34.45 7.33 -8.78
N ALA A 287 33.65 8.22 -9.40
CA ALA A 287 34.13 9.21 -10.36
C ALA A 287 34.99 10.29 -9.68
N MET A 288 34.57 10.80 -8.52
CA MET A 288 35.34 11.74 -7.70
C MET A 288 36.63 11.11 -7.17
N ALA A 289 36.59 9.86 -6.68
CA ALA A 289 37.79 9.15 -6.24
C ALA A 289 38.82 8.92 -7.36
N ARG A 290 38.37 8.81 -8.62
CA ARG A 290 39.24 8.73 -9.81
C ARG A 290 39.78 10.09 -10.23
N GLY A 291 38.98 11.16 -10.12
CA GLY A 291 39.41 12.54 -10.36
C GLY A 291 40.46 13.02 -9.36
N VAL A 292 40.31 12.69 -8.08
CA VAL A 292 41.31 12.98 -7.02
C VAL A 292 42.61 12.18 -7.24
N LYS A 293 42.54 11.03 -7.91
CA LYS A 293 43.72 10.25 -8.32
C LYS A 293 44.35 10.72 -9.64
N GLY A 294 43.88 11.83 -10.23
CA GLY A 294 44.42 12.37 -11.48
C GLY A 294 44.19 11.49 -12.72
N GLN A 295 43.27 10.53 -12.65
CA GLN A 295 42.92 9.68 -13.79
C GLN A 295 41.83 10.36 -14.64
N PRO A 296 41.90 10.26 -15.98
CA PRO A 296 40.92 10.89 -16.86
C PRO A 296 39.51 10.31 -16.62
N ILE A 297 38.54 11.21 -16.49
CA ILE A 297 37.14 10.88 -16.19
C ILE A 297 36.46 10.49 -17.51
N ALA A 298 36.46 9.20 -17.83
CA ALA A 298 35.61 8.68 -18.90
C ALA A 298 34.16 8.62 -18.39
N TYR A 299 33.35 9.62 -18.76
CA TYR A 299 31.91 9.57 -18.62
C TYR A 299 31.37 8.40 -19.47
N GLN A 300 31.01 7.28 -18.85
CA GLN A 300 30.18 6.24 -19.47
C GLN A 300 28.69 6.59 -19.34
N GLY A 301 28.34 7.83 -19.69
CA GLY A 301 27.00 8.16 -20.15
C GLY A 301 26.97 7.95 -21.65
N ILE A 302 25.89 7.40 -22.18
CA ILE A 302 25.65 7.35 -23.63
C ILE A 302 25.87 8.77 -24.15
N SER A 303 26.80 8.94 -25.09
CA SER A 303 27.12 10.21 -25.74
C SER A 303 25.86 10.77 -26.40
N LEU A 304 25.14 11.60 -25.65
CA LEU A 304 23.90 12.26 -26.04
C LEU A 304 24.17 13.44 -26.97
N SER A 305 25.43 13.76 -27.26
CA SER A 305 25.82 14.83 -28.19
C SER A 305 25.56 14.46 -29.65
N HIS A 306 25.53 13.17 -30.00
CA HIS A 306 25.17 12.72 -31.36
C HIS A 306 23.67 12.47 -31.56
N LEU A 307 22.88 12.45 -30.47
CA LEU A 307 21.42 12.29 -30.47
C LEU A 307 20.67 13.61 -30.30
N LEU A 308 21.35 14.66 -29.85
CA LEU A 308 20.85 16.03 -29.76
C LEU A 308 21.46 16.94 -30.84
N ASP A 309 21.85 16.36 -31.98
CA ASP A 309 22.22 17.17 -33.12
C ASP A 309 20.96 17.78 -33.73
N GLU A 310 20.99 19.09 -33.95
CA GLU A 310 19.85 19.90 -34.37
C GLU A 310 19.21 19.36 -35.66
N SER A 311 20.05 18.81 -36.56
CA SER A 311 19.62 18.20 -37.82
C SER A 311 18.86 16.87 -37.65
N THR A 312 19.16 16.10 -36.59
CA THR A 312 18.52 14.82 -36.29
C THR A 312 17.21 15.02 -35.54
N ILE A 313 17.17 16.01 -34.62
CA ILE A 313 15.96 16.45 -33.92
C ILE A 313 14.91 16.93 -34.94
N GLN A 314 15.32 17.70 -35.94
CA GLN A 314 14.40 18.23 -36.95
C GLN A 314 13.79 17.12 -37.83
N LYS A 315 14.60 16.13 -38.25
CA LYS A 315 14.12 14.97 -39.03
C LYS A 315 13.21 14.04 -38.24
N ILE A 316 13.49 13.82 -36.95
CA ILE A 316 12.63 13.01 -36.07
C ILE A 316 11.31 13.73 -35.80
N THR A 317 11.36 15.05 -35.58
CA THR A 317 10.18 15.85 -35.30
C THR A 317 9.23 15.87 -36.49
N GLU A 318 9.72 16.12 -37.72
CA GLU A 318 8.84 16.18 -38.90
C GLU A 318 8.18 14.83 -39.25
N ASN A 319 8.94 13.73 -39.19
CA ASN A 319 8.43 12.41 -39.56
C ASN A 319 7.46 11.84 -38.51
N THR A 320 7.73 12.10 -37.23
CA THR A 320 6.85 11.67 -36.14
C THR A 320 5.61 12.53 -36.08
N TRP A 321 5.73 13.85 -36.30
CA TRP A 321 4.60 14.79 -36.30
C TRP A 321 3.60 14.49 -37.40
N LYS A 322 4.05 14.22 -38.63
CA LYS A 322 3.14 13.84 -39.74
C LYS A 322 2.37 12.55 -39.43
N LYS A 323 3.00 11.57 -38.79
CA LYS A 323 2.37 10.28 -38.46
C LYS A 323 1.35 10.40 -37.32
N ILE A 324 1.68 11.18 -36.28
CA ILE A 324 0.77 11.45 -35.16
C ILE A 324 -0.42 12.29 -35.64
N TRP A 325 -0.17 13.34 -36.42
CA TRP A 325 -1.23 14.22 -36.93
C TRP A 325 -2.16 13.49 -37.92
N GLY A 326 -1.60 12.63 -38.78
CA GLY A 326 -2.39 11.79 -39.69
C GLY A 326 -3.35 10.86 -38.95
N ASN A 327 -2.87 10.18 -37.89
CA ASN A 327 -3.71 9.30 -37.08
C ASN A 327 -4.78 10.09 -36.29
N PHE A 328 -4.47 11.30 -35.82
CA PHE A 328 -5.42 12.15 -35.11
C PHE A 328 -6.54 12.67 -36.03
N ILE A 329 -6.22 13.10 -37.26
CA ILE A 329 -7.22 13.52 -38.24
C ILE A 329 -8.12 12.34 -38.65
N SER A 330 -7.54 11.13 -38.79
CA SER A 330 -8.33 9.92 -39.08
C SER A 330 -9.34 9.61 -37.96
N PHE A 331 -8.93 9.73 -36.70
CA PHE A 331 -9.82 9.61 -35.55
C PHE A 331 -10.90 10.70 -35.51
N GLY A 332 -10.53 11.95 -35.84
CA GLY A 332 -11.46 13.07 -35.95
C GLY A 332 -12.55 12.85 -37.01
N ASN A 333 -12.16 12.38 -38.19
CA ASN A 333 -13.12 12.10 -39.27
C ASN A 333 -14.05 10.92 -38.92
N ALA A 334 -13.52 9.87 -38.30
CA ALA A 334 -14.34 8.72 -37.86
C ALA A 334 -15.35 9.11 -36.76
N SER A 335 -14.92 9.89 -35.78
CA SER A 335 -15.80 10.36 -34.69
C SER A 335 -16.86 11.33 -35.19
N ALA A 336 -16.51 12.26 -36.09
CA ALA A 336 -17.47 13.17 -36.72
C ALA A 336 -18.54 12.42 -37.53
N GLY A 337 -18.17 11.34 -38.23
CA GLY A 337 -19.11 10.48 -38.96
C GLY A 337 -20.14 9.80 -38.05
N ILE A 338 -19.70 9.23 -36.93
CA ILE A 338 -20.59 8.58 -35.95
C ILE A 338 -21.54 9.60 -35.31
N ILE A 339 -21.02 10.77 -34.94
CA ILE A 339 -21.83 11.87 -34.38
C ILE A 339 -22.87 12.34 -35.42
N GLY A 340 -22.49 12.48 -36.69
CA GLY A 340 -23.39 12.85 -37.77
C GLY A 340 -24.54 11.85 -37.95
N ILE A 341 -24.24 10.55 -37.97
CA ILE A 341 -25.28 9.49 -38.07
C ILE A 341 -26.23 9.56 -36.87
N TYR A 342 -25.69 9.75 -35.65
CA TYR A 342 -26.51 9.90 -34.46
C TYR A 342 -27.47 11.09 -34.53
N PHE A 343 -27.00 12.24 -35.01
CA PHE A 343 -27.86 13.41 -35.22
C PHE A 343 -28.92 13.18 -36.30
N CYS A 344 -28.59 12.52 -37.41
CA CYS A 344 -29.56 12.18 -38.45
C CYS A 344 -30.70 11.30 -37.90
N ILE A 345 -30.36 10.24 -37.14
CA ILE A 345 -31.36 9.36 -36.50
C ILE A 345 -32.24 10.17 -35.55
N ARG A 346 -31.65 11.06 -34.74
CA ARG A 346 -32.38 11.88 -33.78
C ARG A 346 -33.33 12.88 -34.46
N THR A 347 -32.92 13.48 -35.58
CA THR A 347 -33.76 14.38 -36.37
C THR A 347 -34.95 13.65 -36.99
N VAL A 348 -34.73 12.46 -37.56
CA VAL A 348 -35.83 11.66 -38.13
C VAL A 348 -36.84 11.28 -37.06
N LYS A 349 -36.38 10.84 -35.88
CA LYS A 349 -37.26 10.54 -34.75
C LYS A 349 -38.10 11.75 -34.36
N LEU A 350 -37.49 12.93 -34.24
CA LEU A 350 -38.19 14.17 -33.88
C LEU A 350 -39.27 14.54 -34.90
N ILE A 351 -39.03 14.35 -36.20
CA ILE A 351 -40.04 14.61 -37.24
C ILE A 351 -41.22 13.66 -37.09
N ILE A 352 -40.97 12.37 -36.89
CA ILE A 352 -42.03 11.37 -36.71
C ILE A 352 -42.87 11.69 -35.47
N ASP A 353 -42.22 11.96 -34.33
CA ASP A 353 -42.90 12.31 -33.08
C ASP A 353 -43.74 13.60 -33.26
N THR A 354 -43.20 14.63 -33.93
CA THR A 354 -43.93 15.88 -34.20
C THR A 354 -45.17 15.63 -35.09
N LEU A 355 -45.08 14.75 -36.09
CA LEU A 355 -46.22 14.42 -36.97
C LEU A 355 -47.30 13.66 -36.21
N ILE A 356 -46.93 12.68 -35.37
CA ILE A 356 -47.88 11.89 -34.57
C ILE A 356 -48.59 12.79 -33.56
N HIS A 357 -47.83 13.60 -32.80
CA HIS A 357 -48.38 14.54 -31.83
C HIS A 357 -49.23 15.63 -32.50
N GLY A 358 -48.79 16.13 -33.65
CA GLY A 358 -49.54 17.11 -34.45
C GLY A 358 -50.87 16.56 -34.93
N TYR A 359 -50.89 15.30 -35.40
CA TYR A 359 -52.13 14.61 -35.79
C TYR A 359 -53.06 14.41 -34.57
N ALA A 360 -52.52 13.96 -33.44
CA ALA A 360 -53.29 13.77 -32.21
C ALA A 360 -53.95 15.09 -31.74
N ILE A 361 -53.20 16.19 -31.69
CA ILE A 361 -53.75 17.50 -31.27
C ILE A 361 -54.75 18.04 -32.31
N HIS A 362 -54.47 17.89 -33.62
CA HIS A 362 -55.36 18.34 -34.69
C HIS A 362 -56.72 17.64 -34.64
N THR A 363 -56.75 16.33 -34.35
CA THR A 363 -58.02 15.59 -34.24
C THR A 363 -58.88 16.04 -33.06
N ILE A 364 -58.29 16.56 -31.98
CA ILE A 364 -59.01 17.00 -30.78
C ILE A 364 -59.43 18.48 -30.88
N TYR A 365 -58.55 19.36 -31.35
CA TYR A 365 -58.73 20.82 -31.28
C TYR A 365 -58.86 21.54 -32.64
N GLY A 366 -58.67 20.84 -33.76
CA GLY A 366 -58.69 21.43 -35.11
C GLY A 366 -57.49 22.35 -35.40
N TRP A 367 -57.66 23.31 -36.32
CA TRP A 367 -56.63 24.30 -36.68
C TRP A 367 -56.58 25.41 -35.65
N ALA A 368 -55.93 25.14 -34.51
CA ALA A 368 -55.75 26.09 -33.41
C ALA A 368 -54.27 26.31 -33.07
N LEU A 369 -53.97 27.39 -32.34
CA LEU A 369 -52.61 27.74 -31.90
C LEU A 369 -51.91 26.63 -31.08
N HIS A 370 -52.69 25.70 -30.51
CA HIS A 370 -52.25 24.53 -29.75
C HIS A 370 -51.40 23.53 -30.56
N LEU A 371 -51.42 23.60 -31.90
CA LEU A 371 -50.61 22.76 -32.79
C LEU A 371 -49.10 23.00 -32.61
N ILE A 372 -48.70 24.18 -32.11
CA ILE A 372 -47.31 24.51 -31.76
C ILE A 372 -46.82 23.63 -30.59
N GLY A 373 -47.73 23.14 -29.75
CA GLY A 373 -47.43 22.23 -28.64
C GLY A 373 -46.89 20.86 -29.09
N ALA A 374 -47.11 20.46 -30.35
CA ALA A 374 -46.63 19.20 -30.93
C ALA A 374 -45.10 19.11 -31.04
N LEU A 375 -44.39 20.23 -30.94
CA LEU A 375 -42.92 20.28 -30.96
C LEU A 375 -42.28 19.83 -29.64
N TRP A 376 -43.07 19.68 -28.57
CA TRP A 376 -42.58 19.30 -27.26
C TRP A 376 -43.48 18.24 -26.63
N ASP A 377 -42.96 17.02 -26.46
CA ASP A 377 -43.71 15.87 -25.92
C ASP A 377 -44.38 16.20 -24.57
N SER A 378 -43.70 16.94 -23.70
CA SER A 378 -44.25 17.33 -22.40
C SER A 378 -45.42 18.30 -22.50
N ILE A 379 -45.40 19.21 -23.48
CA ILE A 379 -46.49 20.17 -23.71
C ILE A 379 -47.66 19.46 -24.38
N THR A 380 -47.39 18.54 -25.32
CA THR A 380 -48.44 17.73 -25.96
C THR A 380 -49.20 16.90 -24.94
N ASN A 381 -48.50 16.17 -24.06
CA ASN A 381 -49.14 15.38 -23.01
C ASN A 381 -49.96 16.25 -22.05
N LEU A 382 -49.49 17.46 -21.73
CA LEU A 382 -50.21 18.40 -20.88
C LEU A 382 -51.49 18.91 -21.56
N ILE A 383 -51.42 19.27 -22.84
CA ILE A 383 -52.58 19.74 -23.62
C ILE A 383 -53.62 18.62 -23.79
N ILE A 384 -53.19 17.38 -24.06
CA ILE A 384 -54.10 16.24 -24.18
C ILE A 384 -54.79 15.93 -22.83
N HIS A 385 -54.09 16.07 -21.70
CA HIS A 385 -54.70 15.87 -20.37
C HIS A 385 -55.58 17.02 -19.89
N LEU A 386 -55.44 18.21 -20.48
CA LEU A 386 -56.27 19.38 -20.18
C LEU A 386 -57.51 19.49 -21.10
N SER A 387 -57.67 18.58 -22.08
CA SER A 387 -58.83 18.53 -23.00
C SER A 387 -60.06 17.89 -22.39
#